data_AF-A0A0K2UEI4-F1
#
_entry.id   AF-A0A0K2UEI4-F1
#
_cell.length_a   1.000
_cell.length_b   1.000
_cell.length_c   1.000
_cell.angle_alpha   90.00
_cell.angle_beta   90.00
_cell.angle_gamma   90.00
#
_symmetry.space_group_name_H-M   'P 1'
#
loop_
_entity.id
_entity.type
_entity.pdbx_description
1 polymer ?
#
loop_
_entity_poly.entity_id
_entity_poly.type
_entity_poly.pdbx_seq_one_letter_code
_entity_poly.pdbx_strand_id
1 'polypeptide(L)'
;MSSKVSETAGLGSMGSGSKQLVYSSSREVKSTLEALVRKTLEVKTRIDAFYDVTDNSSMETLNSLVRGDLEEIRSLIGELKHLSVNQRDPEARSMLRRDVETHRSQLESLLLTFKKANLSCIKELERLKRDDLFSASPLPLGNSTVRQRSKKETLDILKETSGVTNRLNSIARQLASTVERSSLTLDDLQESSQTVREINDEYKGIGATLGLSRKLITKYGRREVTDR
;
A
#
# COMPACT_ATOMS: atom_id res chain seq x y z
N MET A 1 -49.07 -14.53 50.87
CA MET A 1 -48.09 -13.58 50.34
C MET A 1 -47.80 -13.96 48.90
N SER A 2 -48.07 -13.02 48.00
CA SER A 2 -48.16 -13.17 46.54
C SER A 2 -46.81 -13.34 45.84
N SER A 3 -46.85 -14.02 44.67
CA SER A 3 -46.29 -13.65 43.34
C SER A 3 -44.89 -13.01 43.24
N LYS A 4 -44.00 -13.25 42.26
CA LYS A 4 -44.03 -13.87 40.91
C LYS A 4 -42.56 -13.77 40.37
N VAL A 5 -42.10 -14.73 39.55
CA VAL A 5 -41.54 -14.59 38.15
C VAL A 5 -40.41 -13.54 37.94
N SER A 6 -39.28 -13.71 37.23
CA SER A 6 -38.85 -14.49 36.05
C SER A 6 -37.29 -14.52 36.04
N GLU A 7 -36.62 -15.54 35.53
CA GLU A 7 -36.15 -15.65 34.13
C GLU A 7 -35.22 -14.50 33.69
N THR A 8 -33.92 -14.79 33.56
CA THR A 8 -33.06 -14.29 32.47
C THR A 8 -32.02 -15.34 32.10
N ALA A 9 -32.39 -16.16 31.12
CA ALA A 9 -31.46 -16.91 30.30
C ALA A 9 -30.77 -15.98 29.29
N GLY A 10 -29.52 -16.30 28.95
CA GLY A 10 -29.00 -16.15 27.60
C GLY A 10 -28.51 -14.77 27.14
N LEU A 11 -27.24 -14.46 27.37
CA LEU A 11 -26.48 -13.51 26.54
C LEU A 11 -25.02 -13.96 26.46
N GLY A 12 -24.71 -14.87 25.53
CA GLY A 12 -23.33 -15.36 25.38
C GLY A 12 -23.06 -16.17 24.14
N SER A 13 -23.86 -16.07 23.07
CA SER A 13 -23.56 -16.72 21.79
C SER A 13 -24.37 -16.12 20.62
N MET A 14 -24.34 -14.79 20.44
CA MET A 14 -24.95 -14.13 19.27
C MET A 14 -23.92 -13.44 18.35
N GLY A 15 -22.63 -13.79 18.46
CA GLY A 15 -21.57 -13.22 17.60
C GLY A 15 -21.22 -14.07 16.36
N SER A 16 -21.43 -15.39 16.42
CA SER A 16 -21.00 -16.32 15.37
C SER A 16 -22.09 -16.61 14.34
N GLY A 17 -23.37 -16.69 14.76
CA GLY A 17 -24.50 -16.97 13.87
C GLY A 17 -24.85 -15.81 12.92
N SER A 18 -24.71 -14.57 13.40
CA SER A 18 -25.04 -13.35 12.66
C SER A 18 -24.08 -13.11 11.49
N LYS A 19 -22.80 -13.45 11.64
CA LYS A 19 -21.84 -13.43 10.53
C LYS A 19 -22.23 -14.45 9.46
N GLN A 20 -22.56 -15.69 9.84
CA GLN A 20 -22.93 -16.73 8.88
C GLN A 20 -24.20 -16.43 8.07
N LEU A 21 -25.19 -15.75 8.66
CA LEU A 21 -26.43 -15.37 7.96
C LEU A 21 -26.26 -14.19 7.00
N VAL A 22 -25.32 -13.26 7.24
CA VAL A 22 -25.13 -12.09 6.37
C VAL A 22 -24.23 -12.38 5.16
N TYR A 23 -23.27 -13.32 5.28
CA TYR A 23 -22.50 -13.83 4.14
C TYR A 23 -23.26 -14.86 3.28
N SER A 24 -24.56 -15.06 3.51
CA SER A 24 -25.39 -15.98 2.73
C SER A 24 -25.55 -15.56 1.26
N SER A 25 -25.20 -14.32 0.90
CA SER A 25 -25.52 -13.75 -0.42
C SER A 25 -24.41 -13.82 -1.49
N SER A 26 -23.18 -14.29 -1.22
CA SER A 26 -22.26 -14.58 -2.34
C SER A 26 -21.14 -15.56 -2.00
N ARG A 27 -21.16 -16.72 -2.67
CA ARG A 27 -20.07 -17.71 -2.70
C ARG A 27 -18.72 -17.07 -3.07
N GLU A 28 -18.76 -16.02 -3.87
CA GLU A 28 -17.60 -15.29 -4.36
C GLU A 28 -16.90 -14.51 -3.24
N VAL A 29 -17.65 -13.92 -2.30
CA VAL A 29 -17.07 -13.21 -1.14
C VAL A 29 -16.32 -14.17 -0.23
N LYS A 30 -16.89 -15.36 0.01
CA LYS A 30 -16.20 -16.38 0.82
C LYS A 30 -14.94 -16.90 0.12
N SER A 31 -15.03 -17.17 -1.18
CA SER A 31 -13.90 -17.64 -1.98
C SER A 31 -12.75 -16.62 -2.02
N THR A 32 -13.06 -15.34 -2.18
CA THR A 32 -12.06 -14.25 -2.21
C THR A 32 -11.40 -14.07 -0.84
N LEU A 33 -12.17 -14.14 0.26
CA LEU A 33 -11.62 -14.10 1.62
C LEU A 33 -10.71 -15.30 1.93
N GLU A 34 -11.10 -16.51 1.55
CA GLU A 34 -10.27 -17.71 1.74
C GLU A 34 -8.97 -17.64 0.95
N ALA A 35 -9.02 -17.18 -0.31
CA ALA A 35 -7.84 -16.96 -1.14
C ALA A 35 -6.91 -15.91 -0.50
N LEU A 36 -7.48 -14.83 0.03
CA LEU A 36 -6.74 -13.73 0.66
C LEU A 36 -6.01 -14.19 1.92
N VAL A 37 -6.67 -14.97 2.78
CA VAL A 37 -6.06 -15.54 4.00
C VAL A 37 -4.93 -16.51 3.63
N ARG A 38 -5.17 -17.38 2.65
CA ARG A 38 -4.15 -18.33 2.16
C ARG A 38 -2.90 -17.61 1.65
N LYS A 39 -3.08 -16.61 0.79
CA LYS A 39 -1.97 -15.81 0.25
C LYS A 39 -1.24 -15.02 1.32
N THR A 40 -1.97 -14.48 2.30
CA THR A 40 -1.35 -13.81 3.46
C THR A 40 -0.46 -14.75 4.26
N LEU A 41 -0.86 -16.01 4.42
CA LEU A 41 -0.04 -17.02 5.10
C LEU A 41 1.21 -17.38 4.26
N GLU A 42 1.04 -17.59 2.95
CA GLU A 42 2.15 -17.85 2.03
C GLU A 42 3.21 -16.75 2.11
N VAL A 43 2.81 -15.48 2.06
CA VAL A 43 3.76 -14.37 2.20
C VAL A 43 4.48 -14.39 3.55
N LYS A 44 3.78 -14.66 4.66
CA LYS A 44 4.43 -14.77 5.97
C LYS A 44 5.47 -15.88 6.00
N THR A 45 5.14 -17.06 5.48
CA THR A 45 6.11 -18.17 5.40
C THR A 45 7.32 -17.84 4.52
N ARG A 46 7.11 -17.10 3.42
CA ARG A 46 8.21 -16.63 2.57
C ARG A 46 9.04 -15.53 3.23
N ILE A 47 8.43 -14.69 4.07
CA ILE A 47 9.15 -13.72 4.90
C ILE A 47 10.04 -14.45 5.91
N ASP A 48 9.54 -15.51 6.55
CA ASP A 48 10.33 -16.31 7.48
C ASP A 48 11.50 -17.03 6.77
N ALA A 49 11.33 -17.42 5.52
CA ALA A 49 12.42 -17.99 4.71
C ALA A 49 13.59 -17.01 4.45
N PHE A 50 13.44 -15.70 4.67
CA PHE A 50 14.57 -14.75 4.55
C PHE A 50 15.65 -14.97 5.61
N TYR A 51 15.34 -15.63 6.73
CA TYR A 51 16.32 -15.90 7.78
C TYR A 51 17.34 -16.97 7.40
N ASP A 52 17.00 -17.85 6.44
CA ASP A 52 17.87 -18.95 6.00
C ASP A 52 18.66 -18.63 4.71
N VAL A 53 18.52 -17.41 4.17
CA VAL A 53 19.14 -17.03 2.90
C VAL A 53 20.64 -16.78 3.07
N THR A 54 21.43 -17.54 2.32
CA THR A 54 22.90 -17.44 2.30
C THR A 54 23.43 -16.78 1.03
N ASP A 55 22.66 -16.81 -0.06
CA ASP A 55 23.10 -16.38 -1.40
C ASP A 55 22.26 -15.22 -1.97
N ASN A 56 22.90 -14.34 -2.74
CA ASN A 56 22.24 -13.23 -3.44
C ASN A 56 21.14 -13.71 -4.41
N SER A 57 21.39 -14.79 -5.16
CA SER A 57 20.45 -15.33 -6.17
C SER A 57 19.16 -15.87 -5.54
N SER A 58 19.31 -16.59 -4.42
CA SER A 58 18.20 -17.08 -3.60
C SER A 58 17.40 -15.91 -3.01
N MET A 59 18.08 -14.84 -2.56
CA MET A 59 17.46 -13.61 -2.07
C MET A 59 16.62 -12.90 -3.15
N GLU A 60 17.14 -12.77 -4.37
CA GLU A 60 16.45 -12.14 -5.50
C GLU A 60 15.21 -12.92 -5.94
N THR A 61 15.32 -14.25 -5.94
CA THR A 61 14.19 -15.15 -6.24
C THR A 61 13.09 -15.01 -5.20
N LEU A 62 13.43 -15.05 -3.92
CA LEU A 62 12.47 -14.90 -2.82
C LEU A 62 11.82 -13.51 -2.82
N ASN A 63 12.59 -12.47 -3.12
CA ASN A 63 12.07 -11.11 -3.28
C ASN A 63 11.04 -11.00 -4.41
N SER A 64 11.31 -11.64 -5.55
CA SER A 64 10.39 -11.65 -6.70
C SER A 64 9.09 -12.37 -6.37
N LEU A 65 9.21 -13.52 -5.70
CA LEU A 65 8.07 -14.32 -5.24
C LEU A 65 7.19 -13.58 -4.23
N VAL A 66 7.78 -12.95 -3.22
CA VAL A 66 7.03 -12.16 -2.22
C VAL A 66 6.36 -10.95 -2.86
N ARG A 67 7.03 -10.24 -3.78
CA ARG A 67 6.42 -9.13 -4.52
C ARG A 67 5.22 -9.58 -5.36
N GLY A 68 5.32 -10.73 -6.01
CA GLY A 68 4.21 -11.32 -6.77
C GLY A 68 2.99 -11.61 -5.90
N ASP A 69 3.19 -12.30 -4.77
CA ASP A 69 2.08 -12.60 -3.85
C ASP A 69 1.46 -11.34 -3.23
N LEU A 70 2.28 -10.33 -2.91
CA LEU A 70 1.79 -9.04 -2.39
C LEU A 70 0.92 -8.31 -3.42
N GLU A 71 1.24 -8.44 -4.71
CA GLU A 71 0.42 -7.89 -5.78
C GLU A 71 -0.89 -8.67 -5.97
N GLU A 72 -0.84 -10.00 -5.83
CA GLU A 72 -2.02 -10.85 -5.83
C GLU A 72 -2.97 -10.50 -4.66
N ILE A 73 -2.42 -10.27 -3.46
CA ILE A 73 -3.18 -9.79 -2.30
C ILE A 73 -3.84 -8.43 -2.59
N ARG A 74 -3.15 -7.50 -3.27
CA ARG A 74 -3.75 -6.22 -3.69
C ARG A 74 -4.93 -6.42 -4.65
N SER A 75 -4.78 -7.32 -5.62
CA SER A 75 -5.85 -7.67 -6.56
C SER A 75 -7.08 -8.19 -5.82
N LEU A 76 -6.89 -9.16 -4.92
CA LEU A 76 -7.96 -9.76 -4.11
C LEU A 76 -8.68 -8.75 -3.20
N ILE A 77 -7.94 -7.80 -2.59
CA ILE A 77 -8.54 -6.70 -1.83
C ILE A 77 -9.37 -5.79 -2.74
N GLY A 78 -8.91 -5.55 -3.97
CA GLY A 78 -9.65 -4.80 -5.00
C GLY A 78 -10.96 -5.49 -5.38
N GLU A 79 -10.92 -6.81 -5.61
CA GLU A 79 -12.11 -7.64 -5.88
C GLU A 79 -13.09 -7.60 -4.70
N LEU A 80 -12.59 -7.77 -3.48
CA LEU A 80 -13.42 -7.70 -2.27
C LEU A 80 -14.09 -6.32 -2.11
N LYS A 81 -13.37 -5.25 -2.45
CA LYS A 81 -13.92 -3.88 -2.48
C LYS A 81 -15.01 -3.74 -3.55
N HIS A 82 -14.81 -4.28 -4.75
CA HIS A 82 -15.81 -4.28 -5.81
C HIS A 82 -17.08 -5.04 -5.38
N LEU A 83 -16.92 -6.22 -4.79
CA LEU A 83 -18.02 -7.00 -4.22
C LEU A 83 -18.76 -6.22 -3.11
N SER A 84 -18.04 -5.44 -2.29
CA SER A 84 -18.66 -4.59 -1.27
C SER A 84 -19.55 -3.48 -1.86
N VAL A 85 -19.17 -2.90 -3.00
CA VAL A 85 -19.93 -1.81 -3.63
C VAL A 85 -21.20 -2.33 -4.30
N ASN A 86 -21.14 -3.53 -4.87
CA ASN A 86 -22.26 -4.17 -5.55
C ASN A 86 -23.27 -4.84 -4.60
N GLN A 87 -22.98 -4.86 -3.31
CA GLN A 87 -23.85 -5.47 -2.32
C GLN A 87 -25.11 -4.64 -2.08
N ARG A 88 -26.27 -5.28 -2.20
CA ARG A 88 -27.60 -4.64 -2.07
C ARG A 88 -27.98 -4.38 -0.61
N ASP A 89 -27.56 -5.27 0.30
CA ASP A 89 -27.84 -5.15 1.72
C ASP A 89 -26.89 -4.14 2.40
N PRO A 90 -27.41 -3.07 3.03
CA PRO A 90 -26.57 -2.04 3.66
C PRO A 90 -25.72 -2.56 4.83
N GLU A 91 -26.20 -3.55 5.58
CA GLU A 91 -25.47 -4.13 6.72
C GLU A 91 -24.29 -4.99 6.24
N ALA A 92 -24.54 -5.91 5.30
CA ALA A 92 -23.50 -6.69 4.64
C ALA A 92 -22.45 -5.81 3.95
N ARG A 93 -22.89 -4.73 3.29
CA ARG A 93 -21.99 -3.76 2.66
C ARG A 93 -21.07 -3.08 3.67
N SER A 94 -21.60 -2.71 4.83
CA SER A 94 -20.82 -2.10 5.92
C SER A 94 -19.78 -3.09 6.46
N MET A 95 -20.16 -4.34 6.69
CA MET A 95 -19.23 -5.38 7.14
C MET A 95 -18.13 -5.67 6.12
N LEU A 96 -18.46 -5.86 4.84
CA LEU A 96 -17.45 -6.09 3.80
C LEU A 96 -16.47 -4.92 3.67
N ARG A 97 -16.95 -3.67 3.80
CA ARG A 97 -16.05 -2.50 3.80
C ARG A 97 -15.09 -2.50 4.97
N ARG A 98 -15.54 -2.94 6.15
CA ARG A 98 -14.69 -3.11 7.32
C ARG A 98 -13.65 -4.23 7.12
N ASP A 99 -14.04 -5.33 6.48
CA ASP A 99 -13.13 -6.43 6.14
C ASP A 99 -12.07 -5.96 5.14
N VAL A 100 -12.46 -5.21 4.11
CA VAL A 100 -11.52 -4.58 3.14
C VAL A 100 -10.49 -3.70 3.86
N GLU A 101 -10.94 -2.85 4.78
CA GLU A 101 -10.03 -1.99 5.54
C GLU A 101 -9.09 -2.80 6.45
N THR A 102 -9.61 -3.84 7.08
CA THR A 102 -8.81 -4.74 7.91
C THR A 102 -7.71 -5.42 7.10
N HIS A 103 -8.05 -5.96 5.92
CA HIS A 103 -7.07 -6.61 5.04
C HIS A 103 -6.09 -5.62 4.42
N ARG A 104 -6.50 -4.38 4.16
CA ARG A 104 -5.61 -3.30 3.74
C ARG A 104 -4.56 -3.00 4.81
N SER A 105 -4.99 -2.84 6.07
CA SER A 105 -4.08 -2.64 7.20
C SER A 105 -3.13 -3.83 7.40
N GLN A 106 -3.63 -5.06 7.23
CA GLN A 106 -2.80 -6.27 7.27
C GLN A 106 -1.73 -6.29 6.15
N LEU A 107 -2.09 -5.88 4.93
CA LEU A 107 -1.14 -5.76 3.82
C LEU A 107 -0.05 -4.71 4.12
N GLU A 108 -0.41 -3.57 4.70
CA GLU A 108 0.57 -2.55 5.11
C GLU A 108 1.54 -3.09 6.17
N SER A 109 1.03 -3.81 7.16
CA SER A 109 1.86 -4.49 8.17
C SER A 109 2.80 -5.52 7.53
N LEU A 110 2.30 -6.28 6.55
CA LEU A 110 3.08 -7.29 5.82
C LEU A 110 4.19 -6.67 4.97
N LEU A 111 3.91 -5.54 4.32
CA LEU A 111 4.90 -4.77 3.57
C LEU A 111 6.03 -4.24 4.47
N LEU A 112 5.68 -3.72 5.66
CA LEU A 112 6.66 -3.27 6.64
C LEU A 112 7.54 -4.42 7.13
N THR A 113 6.91 -5.56 7.42
CA THR A 113 7.61 -6.76 7.91
C THR A 113 8.54 -7.32 6.82
N PHE A 114 8.07 -7.40 5.58
CA PHE A 114 8.87 -7.78 4.42
C PHE A 114 10.07 -6.85 4.23
N LYS A 115 9.86 -5.52 4.26
CA LYS A 115 10.95 -4.54 4.15
C LYS A 115 11.99 -4.73 5.25
N LYS A 116 11.54 -4.97 6.48
CA LYS A 116 12.43 -5.20 7.64
C LYS A 116 13.25 -6.49 7.45
N ALA A 117 12.61 -7.59 7.07
CA ALA A 117 13.28 -8.87 6.84
C ALA A 117 14.30 -8.77 5.70
N ASN A 118 13.92 -8.15 4.58
CA ASN A 118 14.80 -7.95 3.43
C ASN A 118 16.03 -7.09 3.79
N LEU A 119 15.85 -5.97 4.49
CA LEU A 119 16.97 -5.16 4.97
C LEU A 119 17.88 -5.91 5.94
N SER A 120 17.30 -6.76 6.81
CA SER A 120 18.08 -7.59 7.72
C SER A 120 18.92 -8.62 6.96
N CYS A 121 18.32 -9.29 5.97
CA CYS A 121 19.00 -10.25 5.11
C CYS A 121 20.13 -9.60 4.31
N ILE A 122 19.91 -8.42 3.71
CA ILE A 122 20.95 -7.66 3.00
C ILE A 122 22.11 -7.33 3.92
N LYS A 123 21.84 -6.81 5.12
CA LYS A 123 22.89 -6.48 6.10
C LYS A 123 23.70 -7.70 6.51
N GLU A 124 23.04 -8.83 6.73
CA GLU A 124 23.72 -10.07 7.12
C GLU A 124 24.58 -10.61 5.97
N LEU A 125 24.09 -10.55 4.74
CA LEU A 125 24.84 -10.97 3.57
C LEU A 125 26.04 -10.05 3.27
N GLU A 126 25.88 -8.74 3.50
CA GLU A 126 27.01 -7.79 3.48
C GLU A 126 28.01 -8.06 4.59
N ARG A 127 27.56 -8.45 5.79
CA ARG A 127 28.44 -8.85 6.90
C ARG A 127 29.24 -10.09 6.53
N LEU A 128 28.58 -11.14 6.04
CA LEU A 128 29.24 -12.38 5.60
C LEU A 128 30.29 -12.11 4.51
N LYS A 129 29.99 -11.25 3.53
CA LYS A 129 30.95 -10.85 2.48
C LYS A 129 32.13 -10.05 3.03
N ARG A 130 31.89 -9.15 3.98
CA ARG A 130 32.98 -8.42 4.65
C ARG A 130 33.86 -9.38 5.44
N ASP A 131 33.25 -10.27 6.22
CA ASP A 131 33.99 -11.23 7.05
C ASP A 131 34.79 -12.21 6.18
N ASP A 132 34.28 -12.65 5.04
CA ASP A 132 35.03 -13.44 4.05
C ASP A 132 36.25 -12.66 3.51
N LEU A 133 36.06 -11.39 3.15
CA LEU A 133 37.17 -10.53 2.68
C LEU A 133 38.23 -10.28 3.76
N PHE A 134 37.83 -10.09 5.03
CA PHE A 134 38.75 -9.87 6.14
C PHE A 134 39.41 -11.17 6.65
N SER A 135 38.71 -12.30 6.58
CA SER A 135 39.23 -13.62 6.99
C SER A 135 40.10 -14.28 5.93
N ALA A 136 39.93 -13.94 4.64
CA ALA A 136 40.83 -14.32 3.55
C ALA A 136 42.22 -13.65 3.63
N SER A 137 42.46 -12.81 4.64
CA SER A 137 43.78 -12.26 4.96
C SER A 137 44.41 -12.85 6.24
N PRO A 138 44.75 -14.16 6.29
CA PRO A 138 45.93 -14.58 7.02
C PRO A 138 47.11 -14.38 6.08
N LEU A 139 47.85 -13.28 6.24
CA LEU A 139 49.18 -13.13 5.65
C LEU A 139 50.02 -14.37 6.02
N PRO A 140 50.48 -15.19 5.06
CA PRO A 140 51.69 -15.96 5.27
C PRO A 140 52.84 -14.97 5.19
N LEU A 141 53.54 -14.82 6.31
CA LEU A 141 54.81 -14.13 6.40
C LEU A 141 55.76 -14.64 5.29
N GLY A 142 56.02 -13.86 4.25
CA GLY A 142 57.02 -14.23 3.24
C GLY A 142 56.95 -13.53 1.88
N ASN A 143 57.97 -12.71 1.61
CA ASN A 143 58.55 -12.36 0.30
C ASN A 143 57.90 -11.29 -0.61
N SER A 144 58.35 -10.05 -0.41
CA SER A 144 59.09 -9.23 -1.39
C SER A 144 58.64 -9.15 -2.85
N THR A 145 57.53 -8.46 -3.18
CA THR A 145 57.36 -7.77 -4.50
C THR A 145 56.40 -6.55 -4.51
N VAL A 146 55.84 -6.12 -3.36
CA VAL A 146 54.65 -5.24 -3.34
C VAL A 146 54.91 -3.75 -3.65
N ARG A 147 56.16 -3.27 -3.62
CA ARG A 147 56.43 -1.81 -3.68
C ARG A 147 56.23 -1.15 -5.05
N GLN A 148 55.99 -1.91 -6.13
CA GLN A 148 55.78 -1.37 -7.48
C GLN A 148 54.32 -1.42 -7.97
N ARG A 149 53.40 -2.12 -7.27
CA ARG A 149 51.97 -2.19 -7.63
C ARG A 149 51.12 -1.03 -7.10
N SER A 150 51.53 -0.37 -6.01
CA SER A 150 50.72 0.63 -5.31
C SER A 150 50.46 1.94 -6.07
N LYS A 151 51.30 2.32 -7.04
CA LYS A 151 51.12 3.57 -7.83
C LYS A 151 50.09 3.45 -8.96
N LYS A 152 49.88 2.25 -9.52
CA LYS A 152 48.85 2.02 -10.55
C LYS A 152 47.46 1.95 -9.92
N GLU A 153 47.37 1.29 -8.77
CA GLU A 153 46.14 1.13 -7.99
C GLU A 153 45.62 2.47 -7.43
N THR A 154 46.50 3.36 -6.94
CA THR A 154 46.06 4.70 -6.51
C THR A 154 45.53 5.56 -7.66
N LEU A 155 46.09 5.46 -8.87
CA LEU A 155 45.58 6.19 -10.04
C LEU A 155 44.24 5.65 -10.55
N ASP A 156 44.03 4.34 -10.52
CA ASP A 156 42.73 3.75 -10.85
C ASP A 156 41.67 4.08 -9.79
N ILE A 157 42.02 4.04 -8.49
CA ILE A 157 41.12 4.47 -7.41
C ILE A 157 40.76 5.96 -7.55
N LEU A 158 41.72 6.84 -7.90
CA LEU A 158 41.46 8.27 -8.15
C LEU A 158 40.57 8.51 -9.37
N LYS A 159 40.69 7.69 -10.41
CA LYS A 159 39.79 7.71 -11.58
C LYS A 159 38.39 7.23 -11.22
N GLU A 160 38.27 6.20 -10.40
CA GLU A 160 36.97 5.73 -9.90
C GLU A 160 36.33 6.77 -8.97
N THR A 161 37.09 7.39 -8.05
CA THR A 161 36.55 8.42 -7.15
C THR A 161 36.15 9.70 -7.89
N SER A 162 36.91 10.12 -8.90
CA SER A 162 36.48 11.23 -9.78
C SER A 162 35.25 10.87 -10.61
N GLY A 163 35.14 9.62 -11.08
CA GLY A 163 33.93 9.09 -11.72
C GLY A 163 32.71 9.12 -10.80
N VAL A 164 32.85 8.68 -9.55
CA VAL A 164 31.79 8.73 -8.53
C VAL A 164 31.40 10.18 -8.20
N THR A 165 32.38 11.08 -8.08
CA THR A 165 32.12 12.51 -7.82
C THR A 165 31.35 13.17 -8.97
N ASN A 166 31.70 12.85 -10.22
CA ASN A 166 30.97 13.35 -11.39
C ASN A 166 29.54 12.81 -11.44
N ARG A 167 29.32 11.54 -11.10
CA ARG A 167 27.98 10.94 -10.99
C ARG A 167 27.15 11.61 -9.89
N LEU A 168 27.73 11.85 -8.72
CA LEU A 168 27.05 12.57 -7.63
C LEU A 168 26.68 14.01 -8.01
N ASN A 169 27.57 14.72 -8.72
CA ASN A 169 27.29 16.07 -9.21
C ASN A 169 26.17 16.06 -10.28
N SER A 170 26.16 15.07 -11.17
CA SER A 170 25.07 14.87 -12.12
C SER A 170 23.74 14.59 -11.42
N ILE A 171 23.73 13.70 -10.41
CA ILE A 171 22.55 13.40 -9.59
C ILE A 171 22.07 14.65 -8.86
N ALA A 172 22.97 15.45 -8.27
CA ALA A 172 22.61 16.69 -7.59
C ALA A 172 21.92 17.69 -8.54
N ARG A 173 22.43 17.82 -9.77
CA ARG A 173 21.79 18.66 -10.81
C ARG A 173 20.42 18.12 -11.23
N GLN A 174 20.29 16.80 -11.38
CA GLN A 174 19.00 16.16 -11.70
C GLN A 174 17.98 16.33 -10.58
N LEU A 175 18.41 16.20 -9.32
CA LEU A 175 17.58 16.44 -8.14
C LEU A 175 17.12 17.91 -8.09
N ALA A 176 18.02 18.86 -8.32
CA ALA A 176 17.66 20.28 -8.38
C ALA A 176 16.60 20.55 -9.46
N SER A 177 16.77 20.01 -10.67
CA SER A 177 15.77 20.14 -11.74
C SER A 177 14.45 19.44 -11.40
N THR A 178 14.48 18.32 -10.68
CA THR A 178 13.28 17.61 -10.24
C THR A 178 12.50 18.41 -9.20
N VAL A 179 13.20 19.06 -8.26
CA VAL A 179 12.59 19.95 -7.26
C VAL A 179 11.94 21.16 -7.93
N GLU A 180 12.63 21.79 -8.89
CA GLU A 180 12.08 22.92 -9.65
C GLU A 180 10.80 22.52 -10.42
N ARG A 181 10.81 21.39 -11.12
CA ARG A 181 9.60 20.86 -11.80
C ARG A 181 8.47 20.55 -10.84
N SER A 182 8.80 20.03 -9.65
CA SER A 182 7.81 19.75 -8.61
C SER A 182 7.16 21.03 -8.10
N SER A 183 7.94 22.11 -7.94
CA SER A 183 7.41 23.43 -7.58
C SER A 183 6.43 23.94 -8.61
N LEU A 184 6.80 23.93 -9.90
CA LEU A 184 5.91 24.37 -10.98
C LEU A 184 4.61 23.56 -11.03
N THR A 185 4.69 22.25 -10.84
CA THR A 185 3.51 21.37 -10.82
C THR A 185 2.60 21.67 -9.63
N LEU A 186 3.16 22.05 -8.48
CA LEU A 186 2.37 22.45 -7.31
C LEU A 186 1.65 23.78 -7.55
N ASP A 187 2.30 24.74 -8.21
CA ASP A 187 1.69 26.01 -8.59
C ASP A 187 0.51 25.76 -9.55
N ASP A 188 0.68 24.93 -10.59
CA ASP A 188 -0.39 24.54 -11.51
C ASP A 188 -1.56 23.83 -10.80
N LEU A 189 -1.25 22.96 -9.82
CA LEU A 189 -2.26 22.25 -9.04
C LEU A 189 -3.02 23.20 -8.11
N GLN A 190 -2.34 24.19 -7.54
CA GLN A 190 -2.95 25.23 -6.72
C GLN A 190 -3.89 26.09 -7.56
N GLU A 191 -3.46 26.52 -8.75
CA GLU A 191 -4.31 27.25 -9.69
C GLU A 191 -5.54 26.41 -10.08
N SER A 192 -5.33 25.16 -10.48
CA SER A 192 -6.42 24.23 -10.82
C SER A 192 -7.39 24.03 -9.66
N SER A 193 -6.88 23.90 -8.42
CA SER A 193 -7.71 23.78 -7.22
C SER A 193 -8.54 25.04 -6.95
N GLN A 194 -7.97 26.22 -7.22
CA GLN A 194 -8.68 27.48 -7.07
C GLN A 194 -9.81 27.58 -8.10
N THR A 195 -9.54 27.26 -9.37
CA THR A 195 -10.58 27.22 -10.42
C THR A 195 -11.70 26.23 -10.10
N VAL A 196 -11.38 25.02 -9.61
CA VAL A 196 -12.39 24.04 -9.19
C VAL A 196 -13.27 24.58 -8.06
N ARG A 197 -12.67 25.32 -7.11
CA ARG A 197 -13.41 25.95 -6.01
C ARG A 197 -14.36 27.03 -6.52
N GLU A 198 -13.89 27.88 -7.44
CA GLU A 198 -14.71 28.92 -8.08
C GLU A 198 -15.89 28.31 -8.83
N ILE A 199 -15.67 27.24 -9.62
CA ILE A 199 -16.74 26.50 -10.32
C ILE A 199 -17.74 25.91 -9.33
N ASN A 200 -17.28 25.34 -8.21
CA ASN A 200 -18.17 24.78 -7.20
C ASN A 200 -19.07 25.86 -6.58
N ASP A 201 -18.53 27.05 -6.31
CA ASP A 201 -19.31 28.16 -5.77
C ASP A 201 -20.29 28.72 -6.82
N GLU A 202 -19.90 28.78 -8.10
CA GLU A 202 -20.82 29.11 -9.20
C GLU A 202 -21.95 28.07 -9.35
N TYR A 203 -21.62 26.78 -9.25
CA TYR A 203 -22.60 25.69 -9.32
C TYR A 203 -23.65 25.78 -8.21
N LYS A 204 -23.24 26.14 -6.97
CA LYS A 204 -24.18 26.41 -5.88
C LYS A 204 -25.10 27.59 -6.20
N GLY A 205 -24.54 28.65 -6.81
CA GLY A 205 -25.31 29.79 -7.30
C GLY A 205 -26.36 29.39 -8.33
N ILE A 206 -25.99 28.57 -9.32
CA ILE A 206 -26.91 28.02 -10.32
C ILE A 206 -27.97 27.12 -9.68
N GLY A 207 -27.60 26.32 -8.67
CA GLY A 207 -28.56 25.52 -7.90
C GLY A 207 -29.65 26.38 -7.25
N ALA A 208 -29.29 27.54 -6.70
CA ALA A 208 -30.24 28.48 -6.12
C ALA A 208 -31.19 29.07 -7.18
N THR A 209 -30.67 29.46 -8.35
CA THR A 209 -31.50 30.00 -9.45
C THR A 209 -32.42 28.93 -10.05
N LEU A 210 -31.94 27.69 -10.21
CA LEU A 210 -32.78 26.55 -10.61
C LEU A 210 -33.89 26.29 -9.59
N GLY A 211 -33.59 26.37 -8.29
CA GLY A 211 -34.58 26.27 -7.24
C GLY A 211 -35.69 27.33 -7.36
N LEU A 212 -35.33 28.57 -7.70
CA LEU A 212 -36.30 29.64 -7.98
C LEU A 212 -37.10 29.37 -9.25
N SER A 213 -36.46 28.91 -10.32
CA SER A 213 -37.14 28.54 -11.57
C SER A 213 -38.19 27.45 -11.34
N ARG A 214 -37.88 26.41 -10.55
CA ARG A 214 -38.82 25.35 -10.17
C ARG A 214 -40.02 25.90 -9.39
N LYS A 215 -39.80 26.84 -8.46
CA LYS A 215 -40.90 27.49 -7.71
C LYS A 215 -41.81 28.29 -8.63
N LEU A 216 -41.25 29.01 -9.59
CA LEU A 216 -42.01 29.75 -10.61
C LEU A 216 -42.84 28.79 -11.47
N ILE A 217 -42.23 27.76 -12.05
CA ILE A 217 -42.93 26.73 -12.84
C ILE A 217 -44.08 26.12 -12.04
N THR A 218 -43.85 25.78 -10.77
CA THR A 218 -44.89 25.22 -9.89
C THR A 218 -46.03 26.21 -9.65
N LYS A 219 -45.73 27.50 -9.45
CA LYS A 219 -46.75 28.54 -9.30
C LYS A 219 -47.58 28.73 -10.56
N TYR A 220 -46.93 28.80 -11.73
CA TYR A 220 -47.61 28.99 -13.00
C TYR A 220 -48.42 27.76 -13.40
N GLY A 221 -47.87 26.55 -13.25
CA GLY A 221 -48.61 25.31 -13.50
C GLY A 221 -49.84 25.17 -12.60
N ARG A 222 -49.77 25.59 -11.33
CA ARG A 222 -50.95 25.63 -10.45
C ARG A 222 -52.02 26.61 -10.94
N ARG A 223 -51.61 27.82 -11.34
CA ARG A 223 -52.54 28.83 -11.88
C ARG A 223 -53.24 28.34 -13.14
N GLU A 224 -52.51 27.65 -14.02
CA GLU A 224 -53.05 27.09 -15.27
C GLU A 224 -54.17 26.07 -15.03
N VAL A 225 -54.13 25.35 -13.91
CA VAL A 225 -55.13 24.31 -13.54
C VAL A 225 -56.33 24.91 -12.80
N THR A 226 -56.17 26.06 -12.13
CA THR A 226 -57.25 26.72 -11.38
C THR A 226 -57.99 27.82 -12.13
N ASP A 227 -57.44 28.34 -13.24
CA ASP A 227 -57.98 29.49 -13.98
C ASP A 227 -58.61 29.08 -15.34
N ARG A 228 -59.12 27.84 -15.42
CA ARG A 228 -59.98 27.33 -16.50
C ARG A 228 -61.35 26.99 -15.94
#